data_AF-A0A848Y0C8-F1
#
_entry.id   AF-A0A848Y0C8-F1
#
_cell.length_a   1.000
_cell.length_b   1.000
_cell.length_c   1.000
_cell.angle_alpha   90.00
_cell.angle_beta   90.00
_cell.angle_gamma   90.00
#
_symmetry.space_group_name_H-M   'P 1'
#
loop_
_entity.id
_entity.type
_entity.pdbx_description
1 polymer ?
#
loop_
_entity_poly.entity_id
_entity_poly.type
_entity_poly.pdbx_seq_one_letter_code
_entity_poly.pdbx_strand_id
1 'polypeptide(L)'
;MPSNPELPSADDGTLATAREREEATRKILEVISRSRDDEKPVFDVILESAARLCNAPLAFVAMANAERTQLELKAHKGDNFPKFVEYLSSTPLPLSVEETETARSVLECRTIQIEDLRSGELYERGQPHRITAIEEGGVRTLLIVPLV
;
A
#
# COMPACT_ATOMS: atom_id res chain seq x y z
N MET A 1 48.93 -35.49 -19.54
CA MET A 1 48.50 -34.20 -18.98
C MET A 1 47.16 -33.85 -19.60
N PRO A 2 46.01 -34.25 -19.04
CA PRO A 2 44.72 -33.77 -19.54
C PRO A 2 44.40 -32.40 -18.90
N SER A 3 43.93 -31.49 -19.74
CA SER A 3 43.47 -30.14 -19.40
C SER A 3 42.30 -30.19 -18.43
N ASN A 4 42.40 -29.45 -17.32
CA ASN A 4 41.33 -29.22 -16.38
C ASN A 4 40.33 -28.21 -16.98
N PRO A 5 39.03 -28.50 -17.07
CA PRO A 5 38.03 -27.48 -17.42
C PRO A 5 37.81 -26.57 -16.21
N GLU A 6 38.10 -25.28 -16.36
CA GLU A 6 37.72 -24.25 -15.39
C GLU A 6 36.19 -24.23 -15.29
N LEU A 7 35.67 -24.72 -14.15
CA LEU A 7 34.27 -24.58 -13.77
C LEU A 7 33.96 -23.08 -13.64
N PRO A 8 32.82 -22.59 -14.16
CA PRO A 8 32.38 -21.23 -13.90
C PRO A 8 32.24 -21.05 -12.40
N SER A 9 33.07 -20.17 -11.84
CA SER A 9 33.10 -19.86 -10.41
C SER A 9 31.72 -19.36 -9.99
N ALA A 10 31.15 -20.00 -8.96
CA ALA A 10 29.86 -19.67 -8.34
C ALA A 10 29.75 -18.19 -7.88
N ASP A 11 30.84 -17.44 -7.95
CA ASP A 11 30.96 -16.02 -7.63
C ASP A 11 30.28 -15.10 -8.67
N ASP A 12 30.29 -15.46 -9.96
CA ASP A 12 29.77 -14.60 -11.04
C ASP A 12 28.25 -14.37 -10.93
N GLY A 13 27.51 -15.38 -10.48
CA GLY A 13 26.06 -15.29 -10.27
C GLY A 13 25.69 -14.45 -9.05
N THR A 14 26.45 -14.56 -7.96
CA THR A 14 26.27 -13.73 -6.75
C THR A 14 26.63 -12.26 -7.00
N LEU A 15 27.67 -12.00 -7.78
CA LEU A 15 28.08 -10.65 -8.16
C LEU A 15 27.06 -9.99 -9.10
N ALA A 16 26.49 -10.74 -10.03
CA ALA A 16 25.40 -10.26 -10.89
C ALA A 16 24.15 -9.92 -10.05
N THR A 17 23.74 -10.81 -9.14
CA THR A 17 22.58 -10.60 -8.26
C THR A 17 22.80 -9.43 -7.30
N ALA A 18 24.02 -9.26 -6.77
CA ALA A 18 24.38 -8.14 -5.91
C ALA A 18 24.35 -6.81 -6.69
N ARG A 19 24.84 -6.79 -7.94
CA ARG A 19 24.76 -5.62 -8.82
C ARG A 19 23.33 -5.25 -9.18
N GLU A 20 22.48 -6.23 -9.50
CA GLU A 20 21.04 -5.99 -9.77
C GLU A 20 20.33 -5.40 -8.54
N ARG A 21 20.62 -5.94 -7.34
CA ARG A 21 20.08 -5.41 -6.08
C ARG A 21 20.56 -3.98 -5.82
N GLU A 22 21.83 -3.70 -6.06
CA GLU A 22 22.42 -2.37 -5.90
C GLU A 22 21.83 -1.38 -6.91
N GLU A 23 21.58 -1.80 -8.15
CA GLU A 23 20.88 -1.01 -9.17
C GLU A 23 19.43 -0.73 -8.81
N ALA A 24 18.69 -1.74 -8.37
CA ALA A 24 17.31 -1.56 -7.92
C ALA A 24 17.24 -0.59 -6.73
N THR A 25 18.16 -0.72 -5.77
CA THR A 25 18.25 0.17 -4.61
C THR A 25 18.64 1.60 -5.02
N ARG A 26 19.60 1.75 -5.94
CA ARG A 26 20.01 3.04 -6.48
C ARG A 26 18.86 3.72 -7.22
N LYS A 27 18.09 2.97 -8.00
CA LYS A 27 16.93 3.48 -8.74
C LYS A 27 15.81 3.93 -7.78
N ILE A 28 15.57 3.20 -6.70
CA ILE A 28 14.66 3.62 -5.62
C ILE A 28 15.17 4.91 -4.96
N LEU A 29 16.45 4.98 -4.58
CA LEU A 29 17.05 6.15 -3.95
C LEU A 29 17.08 7.37 -4.89
N GLU A 30 17.28 7.17 -6.20
CA GLU A 30 17.28 8.23 -7.20
C GLU A 30 15.86 8.77 -7.45
N VAL A 31 14.84 7.90 -7.43
CA VAL A 31 13.43 8.31 -7.45
C VAL A 31 13.09 9.11 -6.19
N ILE A 32 13.43 8.62 -4.98
CA ILE A 32 13.25 9.36 -3.72
C ILE A 32 13.96 10.72 -3.78
N SER A 33 15.17 10.75 -4.32
CA SER A 33 15.98 11.97 -4.50
C SER A 33 15.37 12.97 -5.48
N ARG A 34 14.69 12.51 -6.54
CA ARG A 34 14.02 13.37 -7.52
C ARG A 34 12.60 13.76 -7.08
N SER A 35 11.99 13.00 -6.18
CA SER A 35 10.65 13.21 -5.62
C SER A 35 10.63 14.07 -4.35
N ARG A 36 11.63 14.96 -4.15
CA ARG A 36 11.72 15.78 -2.93
C ARG A 36 10.49 16.69 -2.70
N ASP A 37 9.73 16.99 -3.76
CA ASP A 37 8.51 17.81 -3.75
C ASP A 37 7.27 17.08 -4.31
N ASP A 38 7.37 15.81 -4.72
CA ASP A 38 6.22 15.03 -5.22
C ASP A 38 6.38 13.53 -4.88
N GLU A 39 5.64 13.12 -3.85
CA GLU A 39 5.56 11.77 -3.29
C GLU A 39 4.69 10.81 -4.12
N LYS A 40 3.91 11.32 -5.06
CA LYS A 40 2.95 10.55 -5.85
C LYS A 40 3.59 9.42 -6.68
N PRO A 41 4.73 9.64 -7.38
CA PRO A 41 5.38 8.57 -8.14
C PRO A 41 5.81 7.38 -7.28
N VAL A 42 6.19 7.64 -6.02
CA VAL A 42 6.56 6.59 -5.06
C VAL A 42 5.31 5.80 -4.66
N PHE A 43 4.21 6.48 -4.35
CA PHE A 43 2.95 5.81 -4.02
C PHE A 43 2.41 4.99 -5.18
N ASP A 44 2.52 5.46 -6.42
CA ASP A 44 2.07 4.71 -7.60
C ASP A 44 2.81 3.37 -7.75
N VAL A 45 4.13 3.35 -7.51
CA VAL A 45 4.95 2.12 -7.53
C VAL A 45 4.57 1.16 -6.40
N ILE A 46 4.34 1.70 -5.19
CA ILE A 46 3.88 0.91 -4.03
C ILE A 46 2.52 0.29 -4.34
N LEU A 47 1.58 1.08 -4.87
CA LEU A 47 0.23 0.63 -5.20
C LEU A 47 0.22 -0.42 -6.31
N GLU A 48 1.06 -0.26 -7.34
CA GLU A 48 1.21 -1.29 -8.37
C GLU A 48 1.68 -2.62 -7.78
N SER A 49 2.69 -2.57 -6.92
CA SER A 49 3.23 -3.75 -6.26
C SER A 49 2.19 -4.39 -5.33
N ALA A 50 1.50 -3.60 -4.50
CA ALA A 50 0.49 -4.06 -3.57
C ALA A 50 -0.71 -4.69 -4.29
N ALA A 51 -1.24 -4.02 -5.32
CA ALA A 51 -2.35 -4.54 -6.12
C ALA A 51 -1.99 -5.87 -6.79
N ARG A 52 -0.78 -5.99 -7.36
CA ARG A 52 -0.30 -7.22 -7.98
C ARG A 52 -0.10 -8.35 -6.97
N LEU A 53 0.58 -8.08 -5.85
CA LEU A 53 0.90 -9.10 -4.83
C LEU A 53 -0.35 -9.61 -4.11
N CYS A 54 -1.31 -8.73 -3.84
CA CYS A 54 -2.55 -9.08 -3.15
C CYS A 54 -3.68 -9.51 -4.11
N ASN A 55 -3.43 -9.48 -5.43
CA ASN A 55 -4.45 -9.61 -6.46
C ASN A 55 -5.67 -8.72 -6.17
N ALA A 56 -5.42 -7.48 -5.73
CA ALA A 56 -6.43 -6.56 -5.26
C ALA A 56 -6.92 -5.67 -6.42
N PRO A 57 -8.23 -5.63 -6.70
CA PRO A 57 -8.80 -4.77 -7.74
C PRO A 57 -8.69 -3.27 -7.45
N LEU A 58 -8.58 -2.93 -6.16
CA LEU A 58 -8.46 -1.57 -5.65
C LEU A 58 -7.36 -1.53 -4.58
N ALA A 59 -6.51 -0.52 -4.65
CA ALA A 59 -5.55 -0.19 -3.60
C ALA A 59 -5.45 1.33 -3.46
N PHE A 60 -5.15 1.83 -2.26
CA PHE A 60 -4.93 3.26 -2.05
C PHE A 60 -3.94 3.53 -0.91
N VAL A 61 -3.31 4.71 -0.97
CA VAL A 61 -2.47 5.25 0.10
C VAL A 61 -3.19 6.43 0.71
N ALA A 62 -3.33 6.42 2.03
CA ALA A 62 -3.81 7.55 2.82
C ALA A 62 -2.75 7.96 3.84
N MET A 63 -2.59 9.26 4.07
CA MET A 63 -1.58 9.81 4.97
C MET A 63 -2.21 10.76 5.98
N ALA A 64 -1.72 10.73 7.22
CA ALA A 64 -2.16 11.64 8.26
C ALA A 64 -1.90 13.10 7.87
N ASN A 65 -2.90 13.97 8.07
CA ASN A 65 -2.72 15.41 7.97
C ASN A 65 -1.79 15.94 9.07
N ALA A 66 -1.38 17.20 8.95
CA ALA A 66 -0.46 17.84 9.88
C ALA A 66 -0.96 17.81 11.34
N GLU A 67 -2.28 17.98 11.50
CA GLU A 67 -2.97 17.97 12.80
C GLU A 67 -3.15 16.56 13.37
N ARG A 68 -2.85 15.51 12.61
CA ARG A 68 -3.05 14.09 12.99
C ARG A 68 -4.48 13.80 13.46
N THR A 69 -5.45 14.33 12.73
CA THR A 69 -6.88 14.13 12.99
C THR A 69 -7.54 13.26 11.93
N GLN A 70 -6.98 13.24 10.71
CA GLN A 70 -7.55 12.55 9.56
C GLN A 70 -6.45 11.97 8.68
N LEU A 71 -6.79 10.95 7.90
CA LEU A 71 -5.97 10.36 6.85
C LEU A 71 -6.53 10.80 5.48
N GLU A 72 -5.73 11.55 4.74
CA GLU A 72 -6.06 12.07 3.41
C GLU A 72 -5.62 11.09 2.33
N LEU A 73 -6.47 10.86 1.33
CA LEU A 73 -6.11 10.06 0.16
C LEU A 73 -4.99 10.76 -0.63
N LYS A 74 -3.84 10.08 -0.81
CA LYS A 74 -2.70 10.60 -1.58
C LYS A 74 -2.58 9.98 -2.97
N ALA A 75 -2.91 8.70 -3.09
CA ALA A 75 -2.91 7.98 -4.36
C ALA A 75 -3.85 6.77 -4.31
N HIS A 76 -4.31 6.32 -5.46
CA HIS A 76 -5.11 5.11 -5.60
C HIS A 76 -4.81 4.40 -6.92
N LYS A 77 -5.17 3.11 -6.98
CA LYS A 77 -5.11 2.29 -8.18
C LYS A 77 -6.35 1.39 -8.25
N GLY A 78 -6.98 1.34 -9.42
CA GLY A 78 -8.22 0.58 -9.65
C GLY A 78 -9.35 1.49 -10.15
N ASP A 79 -9.52 1.57 -11.47
CA ASP A 79 -10.41 2.56 -12.10
C ASP A 79 -11.90 2.14 -12.10
N ASN A 80 -12.19 0.90 -11.72
CA ASN A 80 -13.55 0.36 -11.70
C ASN A 80 -14.35 0.78 -10.45
N PHE A 81 -13.79 1.64 -9.58
CA PHE A 81 -14.39 2.08 -8.32
C PHE A 81 -14.47 3.61 -8.17
N PRO A 82 -14.94 4.34 -9.20
CA PRO A 82 -14.82 5.80 -9.25
C PRO A 82 -15.55 6.49 -8.09
N LYS A 83 -16.74 6.01 -7.72
CA LYS A 83 -17.53 6.59 -6.63
C LYS A 83 -16.87 6.43 -5.26
N PHE A 84 -16.24 5.29 -4.99
CA PHE A 84 -15.58 5.07 -3.72
C PHE A 84 -14.30 5.89 -3.60
N VAL A 85 -13.55 6.02 -4.71
CA VAL A 85 -12.39 6.92 -4.78
C VAL A 85 -12.80 8.38 -4.58
N GLU A 86 -13.88 8.82 -5.23
CA GLU A 86 -14.42 10.16 -5.07
C GLU A 86 -14.82 10.42 -3.61
N TYR A 87 -15.51 9.47 -2.99
CA TYR A 87 -15.86 9.54 -1.58
C TYR A 87 -14.62 9.66 -0.67
N LEU A 88 -13.60 8.82 -0.85
CA LEU A 88 -12.36 8.91 -0.07
C LEU A 88 -11.60 10.23 -0.28
N SER A 89 -11.76 10.85 -1.46
CA SER A 89 -11.16 12.15 -1.77
C SER A 89 -11.91 13.30 -1.08
N SER A 90 -13.25 13.26 -1.07
CA SER A 90 -14.09 14.29 -0.44
C SER A 90 -14.26 14.12 1.07
N THR A 91 -14.03 12.91 1.58
CA THR A 91 -14.31 12.52 2.96
C THR A 91 -13.11 11.75 3.50
N PRO A 92 -12.08 12.46 4.02
CA PRO A 92 -10.90 11.84 4.62
C PRO A 92 -11.29 10.87 5.73
N LEU A 93 -10.50 9.79 5.89
CA LEU A 93 -10.74 8.81 6.96
C LEU A 93 -10.38 9.46 8.31
N PRO A 94 -11.20 9.33 9.36
CA PRO A 94 -10.85 9.84 10.67
C PRO A 94 -9.67 9.06 11.25
N LEU A 95 -8.74 9.74 11.93
CA LEU A 95 -7.69 9.09 12.72
C LEU A 95 -8.24 8.67 14.10
N SER A 96 -9.33 7.91 14.10
CA SER A 96 -10.08 7.47 15.28
C SER A 96 -10.30 5.95 15.24
N VAL A 97 -9.82 5.24 16.27
CA VAL A 97 -9.91 3.77 16.37
C VAL A 97 -11.33 3.25 16.55
N GLU A 98 -12.27 4.13 16.90
CA GLU A 98 -13.70 3.83 17.06
C GLU A 98 -14.46 3.91 15.72
N GLU A 99 -13.86 4.57 14.72
CA GLU A 99 -14.50 4.86 13.43
C GLU A 99 -13.89 4.06 12.28
N THR A 100 -12.61 3.66 12.40
CA THR A 100 -11.92 2.88 11.36
C THR A 100 -10.75 2.07 11.90
N GLU A 101 -10.59 0.85 11.38
CA GLU A 101 -9.41 0.02 11.62
C GLU A 101 -8.17 0.57 10.91
N THR A 102 -8.32 1.42 9.90
CA THR A 102 -7.17 2.11 9.28
C THR A 102 -6.46 2.97 10.30
N ALA A 103 -7.20 3.71 11.13
CA ALA A 103 -6.62 4.49 12.21
C ALA A 103 -5.93 3.60 13.24
N ARG A 104 -6.55 2.48 13.59
CA ARG A 104 -5.96 1.49 14.49
C ARG A 104 -4.63 0.94 13.95
N SER A 105 -4.58 0.59 12.67
CA SER A 105 -3.38 0.09 12.01
C SER A 105 -2.23 1.10 12.07
N VAL A 106 -2.53 2.37 11.79
CA VAL A 106 -1.55 3.47 11.83
C VAL A 106 -1.07 3.74 13.26
N LEU A 107 -1.98 3.88 14.23
CA LEU A 107 -1.66 4.23 15.61
C LEU A 107 -0.92 3.10 16.35
N GLU A 108 -1.24 1.84 16.02
CA GLU A 108 -0.62 0.66 16.64
C GLU A 108 0.60 0.15 15.85
N CYS A 109 0.97 0.80 14.74
CA CYS A 109 2.03 0.37 13.82
C CYS A 109 1.92 -1.12 13.44
N ARG A 110 0.70 -1.60 13.23
CA ARG A 110 0.39 -3.01 13.00
C ARG A 110 -0.44 -3.21 11.75
N THR A 111 -0.03 -4.16 10.93
CA THR A 111 -0.83 -4.65 9.80
C THR A 111 -2.12 -5.28 10.30
N ILE A 112 -3.25 -4.91 9.70
CA ILE A 112 -4.57 -5.45 10.01
C ILE A 112 -5.18 -6.03 8.75
N GLN A 113 -5.67 -7.26 8.82
CA GLN A 113 -6.46 -7.89 7.77
C GLN A 113 -7.89 -8.10 8.27
N ILE A 114 -8.86 -7.63 7.50
CA ILE A 114 -10.29 -7.85 7.71
C ILE A 114 -10.76 -8.79 6.61
N GLU A 115 -11.17 -9.99 7.00
CA GLU A 115 -11.61 -11.01 6.04
C GLU A 115 -12.92 -10.62 5.34
N ASP A 116 -13.87 -10.05 6.09
CA ASP A 116 -15.14 -9.55 5.57
C ASP A 116 -15.57 -8.25 6.27
N LEU A 117 -15.67 -7.16 5.51
CA LEU A 117 -16.11 -5.85 5.98
C LEU A 117 -17.56 -5.86 6.46
N ARG A 118 -18.38 -6.84 6.05
CA ARG A 118 -19.75 -7.03 6.58
C ARG A 118 -19.80 -7.68 7.95
N SER A 119 -18.63 -7.92 8.56
CA SER A 119 -18.53 -8.45 9.91
C SER A 119 -18.04 -7.38 10.89
N GLY A 120 -18.36 -7.58 12.16
CA GLY A 120 -17.86 -6.78 13.27
C GLY A 120 -18.66 -5.49 13.53
N GLU A 121 -18.28 -4.84 14.63
CA GLU A 121 -19.05 -3.75 15.24
C GLU A 121 -19.23 -2.53 14.33
N LEU A 122 -18.22 -2.18 13.52
CA LEU A 122 -18.33 -1.01 12.62
C LEU A 122 -19.39 -1.20 11.53
N TYR A 123 -19.60 -2.44 11.07
CA TYR A 123 -20.68 -2.75 10.14
C TYR A 123 -22.03 -2.75 10.85
N GLU A 124 -22.13 -3.39 12.01
CA GLU A 124 -23.36 -3.45 12.81
C GLU A 124 -23.87 -2.06 13.23
N ARG A 125 -22.96 -1.14 13.52
CA ARG A 125 -23.26 0.27 13.83
C ARG A 125 -23.53 1.13 12.59
N GLY A 126 -23.37 0.60 11.39
CA GLY A 126 -23.58 1.34 10.14
C GLY A 126 -22.57 2.46 9.93
N GLN A 127 -21.30 2.25 10.31
CA GLN A 127 -20.28 3.29 10.19
C GLN A 127 -20.14 3.77 8.74
N PRO A 128 -20.20 5.08 8.45
CA PRO A 128 -20.28 5.59 7.07
C PRO A 128 -19.17 5.09 6.16
N HIS A 129 -17.90 5.20 6.57
CA HIS A 129 -16.77 4.70 5.76
C HIS A 129 -16.85 3.20 5.50
N ARG A 130 -17.38 2.44 6.46
CA ARG A 130 -17.56 0.99 6.32
C ARG A 130 -18.62 0.67 5.29
N ILE A 131 -19.79 1.29 5.40
CA ILE A 131 -20.92 1.06 4.51
C ILE A 131 -20.58 1.50 3.09
N THR A 132 -20.00 2.69 2.91
CA THR A 132 -19.61 3.19 1.58
C THR A 132 -18.56 2.29 0.92
N ALA A 133 -17.58 1.77 1.66
CA ALA A 133 -16.62 0.82 1.11
C ALA A 133 -17.29 -0.46 0.59
N ILE A 134 -18.32 -0.95 1.29
CA ILE A 134 -19.06 -2.15 0.88
C ILE A 134 -19.98 -1.86 -0.32
N GLU A 135 -20.73 -0.77 -0.28
CA GLU A 135 -21.79 -0.47 -1.25
C GLU A 135 -21.25 0.12 -2.55
N GLU A 136 -20.36 1.12 -2.45
CA GLU A 136 -19.82 1.83 -3.62
C GLU A 136 -18.46 1.27 -4.07
N GLY A 137 -17.70 0.69 -3.13
CA GLY A 137 -16.41 0.05 -3.42
C GLY A 137 -16.51 -1.45 -3.66
N GLY A 138 -17.64 -2.09 -3.33
CA GLY A 138 -17.78 -3.55 -3.40
C GLY A 138 -16.82 -4.31 -2.49
N VAL A 139 -16.17 -3.64 -1.54
CA VAL A 139 -15.06 -4.21 -0.78
C VAL A 139 -15.61 -5.23 0.23
N ARG A 140 -15.05 -6.44 0.20
CA ARG A 140 -15.32 -7.49 1.18
C ARG A 140 -14.12 -7.72 2.07
N THR A 141 -12.96 -7.98 1.48
CA THR A 141 -11.72 -8.17 2.23
C THR A 141 -10.87 -6.90 2.14
N LEU A 142 -10.25 -6.51 3.27
CA LEU A 142 -9.37 -5.34 3.32
C LEU A 142 -8.07 -5.69 4.07
N LEU A 143 -6.93 -5.41 3.46
CA LEU A 143 -5.61 -5.49 4.09
C LEU A 143 -5.06 -4.07 4.27
N ILE A 144 -4.65 -3.75 5.48
CA ILE A 144 -4.16 -2.42 5.87
C ILE A 144 -2.74 -2.59 6.40
N VAL A 145 -1.78 -1.93 5.75
CA VAL A 145 -0.36 -1.96 6.12
C VAL A 145 0.08 -0.54 6.44
N PRO A 146 0.52 -0.26 7.68
CA PRO A 146 1.00 1.08 8.03
C PRO A 146 2.41 1.29 7.47
N LEU A 147 2.66 2.49 6.92
CA LEU A 147 3.98 2.94 6.48
C LEU A 147 4.54 3.86 7.59
N VAL A 148 5.47 3.33 8.38
CA VAL A 148 6.03 3.98 9.58
C VAL A 148 7.54 4.13 9.50
#